data_AF-A0A821KV48-F1
#
_entry.id   AF-A0A821KV48-F1
#
_cell.length_a   1.000
_cell.length_b   1.000
_cell.length_c   1.000
_cell.angle_alpha   90.00
_cell.angle_beta   90.00
_cell.angle_gamma   90.00
#
_symmetry.space_group_name_H-M   'P 1'
#
loop_
_entity.id
_entity.type
_entity.pdbx_description
1 polymer ?
#
loop_
_entity_poly.entity_id
_entity_poly.type
_entity_poly.pdbx_seq_one_letter_code
_entity_poly.pdbx_strand_id
1 'polypeptide(L)' 'HQPSQFHSQILHALSKEGCVQFQYNIAGSDNDGLNVYVEDYWSGNQSCIWHKNGSTVPNRWMTAEAPLKLERDGKYLV' A
#
# COMPACT_ATOMS: atom_id res chain seq x y z
N HIS A 1 17.67 -7.04 -7.73
CA HIS A 1 16.58 -6.26 -8.34
C HIS A 1 16.08 -5.25 -7.31
N GLN A 2 15.96 -3.97 -7.68
CA GLN A 2 15.24 -3.00 -6.84
C GLN A 2 13.74 -3.16 -7.08
N PRO A 3 12.90 -3.08 -6.04
CA PRO A 3 11.45 -3.10 -6.22
C PRO A 3 10.98 -1.85 -6.98
N SER A 4 10.08 -2.03 -7.94
CA SER A 4 9.37 -0.91 -8.56
C SER A 4 8.41 -0.30 -7.56
N GLN A 5 8.39 1.03 -7.44
CA GLN A 5 7.56 1.74 -6.47
C GLN A 5 6.65 2.74 -7.18
N PHE A 6 5.44 2.90 -6.67
CA PHE A 6 4.51 3.94 -7.07
C PHE A 6 4.21 4.82 -5.86
N HIS A 7 4.44 6.12 -6.00
CA HIS A 7 4.18 7.09 -4.93
C HIS A 7 2.89 7.84 -5.25
N SER A 8 1.94 7.84 -4.32
CA SER A 8 0.74 8.67 -4.46
C SER A 8 1.06 10.15 -4.23
N GLN A 9 0.09 11.00 -4.53
CA GLN A 9 0.09 12.37 -3.98
C GLN A 9 -0.07 12.33 -2.46
N ILE A 10 0.25 13.44 -1.80
CA ILE A 10 0.01 13.62 -0.38
C ILE A 10 -1.49 13.55 -0.10
N LEU A 11 -1.86 12.67 0.81
CA LEU A 11 -3.18 12.56 1.38
C LEU A 11 -3.34 13.64 2.45
N HIS A 12 -4.30 14.53 2.22
CA HIS A 12 -4.77 15.48 3.21
C HIS A 12 -5.91 14.81 3.99
N ALA A 13 -5.66 14.52 5.26
CA ALA A 13 -6.53 13.66 6.03
C ALA A 13 -7.73 14.47 6.54
N LEU A 14 -8.92 14.20 6.01
CA LEU A 14 -10.16 14.78 6.55
C LEU A 14 -10.60 14.07 7.85
N SER A 15 -10.06 12.88 8.12
CA SER A 15 -10.32 12.04 9.28
C SER A 15 -9.05 11.31 9.72
N LYS A 16 -8.98 10.94 11.00
CA LYS A 16 -7.82 10.20 11.57
C LYS A 16 -7.76 8.74 11.11
N GLU A 17 -8.83 8.24 10.53
CA GLU A 17 -8.97 6.87 10.04
C GLU A 17 -9.54 6.89 8.62
N GLY A 18 -9.06 6.00 7.78
CA GLY A 18 -9.54 5.79 6.43
C GLY A 18 -9.27 4.36 5.96
N CYS A 19 -9.64 4.06 4.72
CA CYS A 19 -9.36 2.78 4.10
C CYS A 19 -8.96 3.00 2.64
N VAL A 20 -7.85 2.38 2.23
CA VAL A 20 -7.45 2.31 0.83
C VAL A 20 -8.03 1.04 0.26
N GLN A 21 -8.84 1.18 -0.79
CA GLN A 21 -9.36 0.05 -1.55
C GLN A 21 -8.71 0.05 -2.93
N PHE A 22 -8.21 -1.11 -3.36
CA PHE A 22 -7.57 -1.25 -4.65
C PHE A 22 -7.76 -2.66 -5.21
N GLN A 23 -7.63 -2.76 -6.53
CA GLN A 23 -7.61 -4.04 -7.22
C GLN A 23 -6.18 -4.40 -7.58
N TYR A 24 -5.82 -5.67 -7.45
CA TYR A 24 -4.52 -6.19 -7.81
C TYR A 24 -4.65 -7.52 -8.54
N ASN A 25 -3.70 -7.80 -9.43
CA ASN A 25 -3.51 -9.08 -10.06
C ASN A 25 -2.01 -9.33 -10.18
N ILE A 26 -1.50 -10.30 -9.43
CA ILE A 26 -0.09 -10.66 -9.38
C ILE A 26 0.04 -12.04 -10.00
N ALA A 27 0.40 -12.11 -11.28
CA ALA A 27 0.69 -13.37 -11.98
C ALA A 27 2.15 -13.77 -11.73
N GLY A 28 2.52 -14.01 -10.46
CA GLY A 28 3.92 -14.12 -10.03
C GLY A 28 4.26 -15.34 -9.17
N SER A 29 5.55 -15.52 -8.95
CA SER A 29 6.19 -16.56 -8.12
C SER A 29 6.35 -16.11 -6.65
N ASP A 30 6.99 -16.94 -5.81
CA ASP A 30 7.28 -16.59 -4.40
C ASP A 30 8.12 -15.32 -4.24
N ASN A 31 8.88 -14.92 -5.27
CA ASN A 31 9.71 -13.71 -5.25
C ASN A 31 8.95 -12.46 -5.71
N ASP A 32 7.71 -12.62 -6.17
CA ASP A 32 6.84 -11.52 -6.58
C ASP A 32 5.88 -11.18 -5.45
N GLY A 33 5.48 -9.92 -5.37
CA GLY A 33 4.55 -9.48 -4.35
C GLY A 33 4.19 -8.01 -4.51
N LEU A 34 3.16 -7.62 -3.77
CA LEU A 34 2.74 -6.24 -3.65
C LEU A 34 2.69 -5.90 -2.17
N ASN A 35 3.38 -4.83 -1.81
CA ASN A 35 3.33 -4.24 -0.50
C ASN A 35 2.74 -2.84 -0.66
N VAL A 36 1.92 -2.43 0.30
CA VAL A 36 1.40 -1.07 0.39
C VAL A 36 1.86 -0.50 1.70
N TYR A 37 2.56 0.62 1.61
CA TYR A 37 3.06 1.34 2.74
C TYR A 37 2.42 2.71 2.84
N VAL A 38 2.53 3.26 4.04
CA VAL A 38 2.23 4.65 4.32
C VAL A 38 3.51 5.31 4.79
N GLU A 39 3.89 6.38 4.13
CA GLU A 39 5.01 7.20 4.53
C GLU A 39 4.53 8.53 5.09
N ASP A 40 5.14 8.93 6.20
CA ASP A 40 4.93 10.23 6.82
C ASP A 40 5.83 11.29 6.18
N TYR A 41 5.24 12.31 5.58
CA TYR A 41 5.96 13.38 4.88
C TYR A 41 6.97 14.13 5.78
N TRP A 42 6.64 14.29 7.08
CA TRP A 42 7.47 15.08 7.99
C TRP A 42 8.67 14.30 8.54
N SER A 43 8.49 13.00 8.79
CA SER A 43 9.50 12.14 9.41
C SER A 43 10.16 11.16 8.44
N GLY A 44 9.61 10.95 7.25
CA GLY A 44 10.03 9.90 6.31
C GLY A 44 9.75 8.48 6.83
N ASN A 45 9.02 8.33 7.94
CA ASN A 45 8.75 7.03 8.53
C ASN A 45 7.73 6.27 7.68
N GLN A 46 8.13 5.09 7.24
CA GLN A 46 7.32 4.19 6.42
C GLN A 46 6.78 3.02 7.25
N SER A 47 5.48 2.77 7.14
CA SER A 47 4.78 1.66 7.81
C SER A 47 4.05 0.80 6.79
N CYS A 48 4.29 -0.51 6.81
CA CYS A 48 3.55 -1.45 5.96
C CYS A 48 2.13 -1.59 6.49
N ILE A 49 1.13 -1.30 5.65
CA ILE A 49 -0.28 -1.41 6.01
C ILE A 49 -0.98 -2.59 5.34
N TRP A 50 -0.39 -3.11 4.26
CA TRP A 50 -0.89 -4.31 3.57
C TRP A 50 0.23 -4.96 2.77
N HIS A 51 0.22 -6.29 2.68
CA HIS A 51 1.15 -7.00 1.80
C HIS A 51 0.56 -8.33 1.32
N LYS A 52 1.04 -8.79 0.15
CA LYS A 52 0.67 -10.09 -0.41
C LYS A 52 1.79 -10.67 -1.27
N ASN A 53 2.08 -11.95 -1.04
CA ASN A 53 3.00 -12.74 -1.87
C ASN A 53 2.29 -13.27 -3.12
N GLY A 54 2.93 -13.16 -4.27
CA GLY A 54 2.41 -13.56 -5.58
C GLY A 54 2.01 -15.03 -5.68
N SER A 55 2.76 -15.95 -5.08
CA SER A 55 2.44 -17.39 -5.14
C SER A 55 1.13 -17.77 -4.45
N THR A 56 0.64 -16.91 -3.56
CA THR A 56 -0.61 -17.11 -2.83
C THR A 56 -1.83 -16.46 -3.51
N VAL A 57 -1.62 -15.80 -4.64
CA VAL A 57 -2.66 -15.06 -5.35
C VAL A 57 -3.15 -15.89 -6.54
N PRO A 58 -4.48 -16.12 -6.67
CA PRO A 58 -5.02 -16.76 -7.85
C PRO A 58 -4.82 -15.86 -9.08
N ASN A 59 -4.71 -16.46 -10.28
CA ASN A 59 -4.59 -15.73 -11.55
C ASN A 59 -5.91 -15.06 -11.97
N ARG A 60 -6.35 -14.07 -11.19
CA ARG A 60 -7.53 -13.22 -11.40
C ARG A 60 -7.39 -11.93 -10.61
N TRP A 61 -8.16 -10.92 -10.98
CA TRP A 61 -8.27 -9.70 -10.21
C TRP A 61 -8.86 -9.97 -8.82
N MET A 62 -8.21 -9.38 -7.82
CA MET A 62 -8.61 -9.45 -6.43
C MET A 62 -8.77 -8.03 -5.88
N THR A 63 -9.71 -7.85 -4.95
CA THR A 63 -9.86 -6.59 -4.21
C THR A 63 -9.15 -6.72 -2.87
N ALA A 64 -8.44 -5.68 -2.48
CA ALA A 64 -7.85 -5.52 -1.15
C ALA A 64 -8.37 -4.25 -0.50
N GLU A 65 -8.41 -4.31 0.83
CA GLU A 65 -8.69 -3.18 1.70
C GLU A 65 -7.52 -3.06 2.68
N ALA A 66 -6.95 -1.88 2.77
CA ALA A 66 -5.85 -1.58 3.68
C ALA A 66 -6.29 -0.47 4.65
N PRO A 67 -6.43 -0.78 5.95
CA PRO A 67 -6.80 0.23 6.94
C PRO A 67 -5.69 1.26 7.05
N LEU A 68 -6.09 2.54 7.02
CA LEU A 68 -5.20 3.68 6.99
C LEU A 68 -5.38 4.50 8.26
N LYS A 69 -4.31 4.62 9.04
CA LYS A 69 -4.25 5.54 10.18
C LYS A 69 -3.56 6.82 9.75
N LEU A 70 -4.31 7.90 9.77
CA LEU A 70 -3.85 9.25 9.43
C LEU A 70 -3.72 10.06 10.71
N GLU A 71 -2.75 9.70 11.54
CA GLU A 71 -2.53 10.35 12.84
C GLU A 71 -2.16 11.84 12.71
N ARG A 72 -1.65 12.22 11.53
CA ARG A 72 -1.27 13.59 11.14
C ARG A 72 -1.50 13.79 9.65
N ASP A 73 -1.68 15.04 9.24
CA ASP A 73 -1.66 15.44 7.83
C ASP A 73 -0.27 15.25 7.22
N GLY A 74 -0.23 14.97 5.91
CA GLY A 74 1.01 14.74 5.19
C GLY A 74 1.40 13.26 5.14
N LYS A 75 0.48 12.37 4.75
CA LYS A 75 0.82 10.96 4.48
C LYS A 75 0.75 10.69 2.98
N TYR A 76 1.54 9.76 2.46
CA TYR A 76 1.35 9.24 1.10
C TYR A 76 1.51 7.73 1.06
N LEU A 77 0.93 7.11 0.04
CA LEU A 77 1.05 5.68 -0.21
C LEU A 77 2.30 5.41 -1.06
N VAL A 78 2.98 4.32 -0.73
CA VAL A 78 4.17 3.80 -1.42
C VAL A 78 3.97 2.33 -1.74
#